data_AF-A0A662UVK8-F1
#
_entry.id   AF-A0A662UVK8-F1
#
_cell.length_a   1.000
_cell.length_b   1.000
_cell.length_c   1.000
_cell.angle_alpha   90.00
_cell.angle_beta   90.00
_cell.angle_gamma   90.00
#
_symmetry.space_group_name_H-M   'P 1'
#
loop_
_entity.id
_entity.type
_entity.pdbx_description
1 polymer ?
#
loop_
_entity_poly.entity_id
_entity_poly.type
_entity_poly.pdbx_seq_one_letter_code
_entity_poly.pdbx_strand_id
1 'polypeptide(L)'
;MKKNIVADIDKCIEKLYIAHVKFRTARNIFNRIKQTKIDSVLFVSAMYGAPFSSRQMAYMFIDSALRDLKGIIKKLHKIDKYLEKNDPPRHVLFHKRIAEIITVLNKLRDSKDMNIEQYIDETEKALDSLRELNSVLAGIYNFK
;
A
#
# COMPACT_ATOMS: atom_id res chain seq x y z
N MET A 1 15.29 19.50 -14.86
CA MET A 1 14.41 19.59 -13.66
C MET A 1 14.99 18.73 -12.54
N LYS A 2 15.24 19.30 -11.36
CA LYS A 2 15.58 18.50 -10.16
C LYS A 2 14.37 17.65 -9.79
N LYS A 3 14.57 16.35 -9.59
CA LYS A 3 13.51 15.45 -9.15
C LYS A 3 13.14 15.80 -7.71
N ASN A 4 11.87 16.10 -7.44
CA ASN A 4 11.40 16.38 -6.08
C ASN A 4 11.11 15.05 -5.38
N ILE A 5 12.09 14.57 -4.61
CA ILE A 5 12.03 13.28 -3.91
C ILE A 5 10.92 13.29 -2.84
N VAL A 6 10.75 14.40 -2.12
CA VAL A 6 9.70 14.56 -1.10
C VAL A 6 8.32 14.38 -1.74
N ALA A 7 8.04 15.10 -2.82
CA ALA A 7 6.77 14.96 -3.55
C ALA A 7 6.58 13.54 -4.14
N ASP A 8 7.67 12.85 -4.48
CA ASP A 8 7.60 11.48 -4.98
C ASP A 8 7.26 10.46 -3.87
N ILE A 9 7.74 10.68 -2.65
CA ILE A 9 7.42 9.89 -1.45
C ILE A 9 6.01 10.21 -0.96
N ASP A 10 5.56 11.47 -0.99
CA ASP A 10 4.16 11.83 -0.70
C ASP A 10 3.18 11.05 -1.58
N LYS A 11 3.47 10.95 -2.88
CA LYS A 11 2.68 10.13 -3.80
C LYS A 11 2.70 8.63 -3.44
N CYS A 12 3.78 8.14 -2.84
CA CYS A 12 3.82 6.77 -2.32
C CYS A 12 2.96 6.62 -1.06
N ILE A 13 2.99 7.59 -0.15
CA ILE A 13 2.15 7.63 1.06
C ILE A 13 0.67 7.63 0.68
N GLU A 14 0.27 8.51 -0.23
CA GLU A 14 -1.13 8.60 -0.69
C GLU A 14 -1.62 7.27 -1.28
N LYS A 15 -0.81 6.65 -2.14
CA LYS A 15 -1.15 5.34 -2.73
C LYS A 15 -1.19 4.22 -1.70
N LEU A 16 -0.27 4.23 -0.72
CA LEU A 16 -0.28 3.23 0.34
C LEU A 16 -1.51 3.41 1.23
N TYR A 17 -1.94 4.64 1.47
CA TYR A 17 -3.16 4.93 2.21
C TYR A 17 -4.40 4.41 1.48
N ILE A 18 -4.48 4.60 0.16
CA ILE A 18 -5.54 4.01 -0.67
C ILE A 18 -5.53 2.49 -0.56
N ALA A 19 -4.36 1.84 -0.63
CA ALA A 19 -4.24 0.40 -0.46
C ALA A 19 -4.73 -0.07 0.93
N HIS A 20 -4.35 0.65 1.99
CA HIS A 20 -4.80 0.39 3.36
C HIS A 20 -6.33 0.49 3.49
N VAL A 21 -6.95 1.52 2.91
CA VAL A 21 -8.41 1.67 2.87
C VAL A 21 -9.07 0.49 2.15
N LYS A 22 -8.50 0.02 1.02
CA LYS A 22 -9.02 -1.17 0.32
C LYS A 22 -8.99 -2.43 1.18
N PHE A 23 -7.92 -2.66 1.95
CA PHE A 23 -7.87 -3.77 2.91
C PHE A 23 -8.96 -3.65 4.00
N ARG A 24 -9.16 -2.45 4.57
CA ARG A 24 -10.24 -2.21 5.54
C ARG A 24 -11.63 -2.43 4.94
N THR A 25 -11.85 -2.04 3.68
CA THR A 25 -13.10 -2.31 2.96
C THR A 25 -13.33 -3.80 2.80
N ALA A 26 -12.31 -4.56 2.39
CA ALA A 26 -12.39 -6.02 2.28
C ALA A 26 -12.72 -6.67 3.63
N ARG A 27 -12.08 -6.24 4.73
CA ARG A 27 -12.41 -6.68 6.10
C ARG A 27 -13.88 -6.43 6.44
N ASN A 28 -14.37 -5.22 6.19
CA ASN A 28 -15.75 -4.85 6.50
C ASN A 28 -16.74 -5.72 5.72
N ILE A 29 -16.44 -6.03 4.45
CA ILE A 29 -17.24 -6.96 3.64
C ILE A 29 -17.23 -8.37 4.26
N PHE A 30 -16.06 -8.91 4.63
CA PHE A 30 -15.98 -10.23 5.29
C PHE A 30 -16.79 -10.27 6.60
N ASN A 31 -16.70 -9.23 7.42
CA ASN A 31 -17.46 -9.15 8.67
C ASN A 31 -18.97 -9.08 8.42
N ARG A 32 -19.39 -8.32 7.41
CA ARG A 32 -20.80 -8.27 6.99
C ARG A 32 -21.30 -9.64 6.54
N ILE A 33 -20.54 -10.35 5.69
CA ILE A 33 -20.91 -11.69 5.20
C ILE A 33 -21.11 -12.66 6.37
N LYS A 34 -20.28 -12.60 7.42
CA LYS A 34 -20.42 -13.45 8.61
C LYS A 34 -21.71 -13.18 9.40
N GLN A 35 -22.25 -11.97 9.33
CA GLN A 35 -23.45 -11.55 10.07
C GLN A 35 -24.74 -11.76 9.28
N THR A 36 -24.66 -11.82 7.95
CA THR A 36 -25.83 -11.94 7.07
C THR A 36 -26.13 -13.39 6.70
N LYS A 37 -27.41 -13.79 6.77
CA LYS A 37 -27.85 -15.12 6.30
C LYS A 37 -27.88 -15.26 4.77
N ILE A 38 -28.05 -14.15 4.05
CA ILE A 38 -28.17 -14.11 2.58
C ILE A 38 -27.18 -13.08 2.03
N ASP A 39 -26.38 -13.47 1.05
CA ASP A 39 -25.53 -12.56 0.30
C ASP A 39 -26.38 -11.79 -0.73
N SER A 40 -26.81 -10.58 -0.36
CA SER A 40 -27.65 -9.74 -1.22
C SER A 40 -26.97 -9.39 -2.54
N VAL A 41 -25.64 -9.27 -2.56
CA VAL A 41 -24.88 -8.96 -3.79
C VAL A 41 -24.94 -10.15 -4.74
N LEU A 42 -24.78 -11.37 -4.23
CA LEU A 42 -24.93 -12.59 -5.02
C LEU A 42 -26.35 -12.71 -5.58
N PHE A 43 -27.37 -12.48 -4.74
CA PHE A 43 -28.76 -12.58 -5.16
C PHE A 43 -29.09 -11.58 -6.28
N VAL A 44 -28.78 -10.30 -6.07
CA VAL A 44 -29.06 -9.24 -7.06
C VAL A 44 -28.28 -9.48 -8.34
N SER A 45 -26.97 -9.76 -8.25
CA SER A 45 -26.13 -9.97 -9.44
C SER A 45 -26.55 -11.19 -10.26
N ALA A 46 -27.04 -12.26 -9.61
CA ALA A 46 -27.62 -13.40 -10.28
C ALA A 46 -28.90 -13.05 -11.05
N MET A 47 -29.76 -12.18 -10.51
CA MET A 47 -30.96 -11.70 -11.22
C MET A 47 -30.62 -10.91 -12.49
N TYR A 48 -29.51 -10.20 -12.50
CA TYR A 48 -29.00 -9.49 -13.68
C TYR A 48 -28.13 -10.37 -14.61
N GLY A 49 -28.06 -11.68 -14.36
CA GLY A 49 -27.38 -12.65 -15.24
C GLY A 49 -25.85 -12.74 -15.06
N ALA A 50 -25.29 -12.11 -14.03
CA ALA A 50 -23.85 -12.11 -13.76
C ALA A 50 -23.58 -12.42 -12.27
N PRO A 51 -23.73 -13.68 -11.82
CA PRO A 51 -23.62 -14.03 -10.40
C PRO A 51 -22.24 -13.67 -9.84
N PHE A 52 -22.25 -12.82 -8.82
CA PHE A 52 -21.07 -12.25 -8.20
C PHE A 52 -21.29 -12.07 -6.70
N SER A 53 -20.45 -12.70 -5.89
CA SER A 53 -20.59 -12.70 -4.43
C SER A 53 -19.90 -11.51 -3.77
N SER A 54 -20.40 -11.12 -2.58
CA SER A 54 -19.73 -10.17 -1.70
C SER A 54 -18.30 -10.65 -1.37
N ARG A 55 -18.09 -11.97 -1.25
CA ARG A 55 -16.75 -12.54 -1.02
C ARG A 55 -15.80 -12.26 -2.18
N GLN A 56 -16.24 -12.46 -3.42
CA GLN A 56 -15.44 -12.12 -4.60
C GLN A 56 -15.14 -10.61 -4.65
N MET A 57 -16.09 -9.76 -4.25
CA MET A 57 -15.87 -8.32 -4.13
C MET A 57 -14.74 -7.98 -3.14
N ALA A 58 -14.73 -8.62 -1.97
CA ALA A 58 -13.67 -8.43 -0.98
C ALA A 58 -12.29 -8.80 -1.54
N TYR A 59 -12.18 -9.94 -2.23
CA TYR A 59 -10.93 -10.35 -2.89
C TYR A 59 -10.49 -9.37 -3.99
N MET A 60 -11.43 -8.79 -4.77
CA MET A 60 -11.08 -7.75 -5.74
C MET A 60 -10.45 -6.51 -5.10
N PHE A 61 -10.91 -6.10 -3.91
CA PHE A 61 -10.29 -5.01 -3.16
C PHE A 61 -8.87 -5.37 -2.71
N ILE A 62 -8.66 -6.58 -2.21
CA ILE A 62 -7.34 -7.11 -1.83
C ILE A 62 -6.41 -7.10 -3.05
N ASP A 63 -6.80 -7.73 -4.16
CA ASP A 63 -5.99 -7.79 -5.38
C ASP A 63 -5.64 -6.40 -5.92
N SER A 64 -6.60 -5.48 -5.85
CA SER A 64 -6.39 -4.08 -6.23
C SER A 64 -5.37 -3.39 -5.33
N ALA A 65 -5.42 -3.61 -4.02
CA ALA A 65 -4.44 -3.09 -3.07
C ALA A 65 -3.05 -3.66 -3.32
N LEU A 66 -2.92 -4.97 -3.56
CA LEU A 66 -1.64 -5.63 -3.86
C LEU A 66 -1.00 -5.08 -5.15
N ARG A 67 -1.80 -4.74 -6.16
CA ARG A 67 -1.32 -4.05 -7.37
C ARG A 67 -0.78 -2.66 -7.06
N ASP A 68 -1.41 -1.91 -6.17
CA ASP A 68 -0.91 -0.60 -5.73
C ASP A 68 0.44 -0.76 -5.01
N LEU A 69 0.58 -1.75 -4.12
CA LEU A 69 1.83 -2.06 -3.43
C LEU A 69 2.97 -2.29 -4.43
N LYS A 70 2.72 -3.08 -5.49
CA LYS A 70 3.70 -3.30 -6.58
C LYS A 70 4.14 -1.99 -7.23
N GLY A 71 3.23 -1.06 -7.44
CA GLY A 71 3.53 0.27 -7.98
C GLY A 71 4.41 1.10 -7.04
N ILE A 72 4.10 1.06 -5.74
CA ILE A 72 4.84 1.79 -4.70
C ILE A 72 6.27 1.23 -4.58
N ILE A 73 6.44 -0.08 -4.49
CA ILE A 73 7.75 -0.75 -4.41
C ILE A 73 8.65 -0.34 -5.59
N LYS A 74 8.11 -0.41 -6.83
CA LYS A 74 8.85 0.04 -8.02
C LYS A 74 9.27 1.50 -7.93
N LYS A 75 8.44 2.36 -7.34
CA LYS A 75 8.74 3.78 -7.20
C LYS A 75 9.80 4.03 -6.13
N LEU A 76 9.74 3.32 -5.00
CA LEU A 76 10.76 3.39 -3.94
C LEU A 76 12.14 2.95 -4.46
N HIS A 77 12.24 1.85 -5.21
CA HIS A 77 13.49 1.47 -5.87
C HIS A 77 14.04 2.55 -6.83
N LYS A 78 13.15 3.24 -7.56
CA LYS A 78 13.54 4.36 -8.44
C LYS A 78 13.99 5.61 -7.67
N ILE A 79 13.55 5.78 -6.43
CA ILE A 79 13.98 6.88 -5.55
C ILE A 79 15.36 6.53 -5.00
N ASP A 80 15.52 5.31 -4.47
CA ASP A 80 16.78 4.82 -3.91
C ASP A 80 17.93 4.89 -4.92
N LYS A 81 17.72 4.32 -6.12
CA LYS A 81 18.69 4.39 -7.22
C LYS A 81 18.98 5.83 -7.70
N TYR A 82 18.01 6.73 -7.56
CA TYR A 82 18.23 8.14 -7.90
C TYR A 82 19.11 8.83 -6.86
N LEU A 83 18.87 8.57 -5.57
CA LEU A 83 19.71 9.05 -4.47
C LEU A 83 21.13 8.53 -4.62
N GLU A 84 21.30 7.23 -4.89
CA GLU A 84 22.62 6.61 -5.10
C GLU A 84 23.44 7.36 -6.16
N LYS A 85 22.82 7.67 -7.31
CA LYS A 85 23.51 8.30 -8.44
C LYS A 85 23.71 9.82 -8.29
N ASN A 86 22.76 10.53 -7.69
CA ASN A 86 22.71 12.00 -7.75
C ASN A 86 22.90 12.67 -6.39
N ASP A 87 22.76 11.93 -5.29
CA ASP A 87 22.90 12.42 -3.93
C ASP A 87 23.44 11.33 -2.96
N PRO A 88 24.69 10.87 -3.15
CA PRO A 88 25.27 9.79 -2.36
C PRO A 88 25.21 10.00 -0.82
N PRO A 89 25.43 11.22 -0.28
CA PRO A 89 25.28 11.44 1.15
C PRO A 89 23.88 11.10 1.67
N ARG A 90 22.83 11.51 0.94
CA ARG A 90 21.45 11.17 1.32
C ARG A 90 21.14 9.70 1.09
N HIS A 91 21.72 9.06 0.07
CA HIS A 91 21.59 7.62 -0.11
C HIS A 91 22.08 6.84 1.12
N VAL A 92 23.28 7.16 1.63
CA VAL A 92 23.83 6.50 2.85
C VAL A 92 22.90 6.65 4.05
N LEU A 93 22.28 7.82 4.22
CA LEU A 93 21.36 8.10 5.33
C LEU A 93 20.03 7.34 5.24
N PHE A 94 19.46 7.20 4.04
CA PHE A 94 18.08 6.74 3.87
C PHE A 94 17.93 5.36 3.25
N HIS A 95 18.95 4.82 2.60
CA HIS A 95 18.89 3.54 1.88
C HIS A 95 18.35 2.41 2.77
N LYS A 96 18.90 2.26 3.98
CA LYS A 96 18.47 1.21 4.92
C LYS A 96 16.98 1.30 5.22
N ARG A 97 16.48 2.50 5.51
CA ARG A 97 15.06 2.75 5.80
C ARG A 97 14.17 2.45 4.59
N ILE A 98 14.59 2.86 3.40
CA ILE A 98 13.87 2.58 2.15
C ILE A 98 13.83 1.06 1.89
N ALA A 99 14.95 0.35 2.08
CA ALA A 99 15.04 -1.09 1.93
C ALA A 99 14.15 -1.86 2.93
N GLU A 100 14.10 -1.42 4.18
CA GLU A 100 13.20 -1.97 5.20
C GLU A 100 11.73 -1.82 4.79
N ILE A 101 11.32 -0.63 4.35
CA ILE A 101 9.94 -0.39 3.87
C ILE A 101 9.63 -1.29 2.67
N ILE A 102 10.53 -1.37 1.69
CA ILE A 102 10.37 -2.24 0.52
C ILE A 102 10.22 -3.72 0.96
N THR A 103 10.98 -4.16 1.96
CA THR A 103 10.93 -5.52 2.48
C THR A 103 9.56 -5.83 3.10
N VAL A 104 9.03 -4.92 3.92
CA VAL A 104 7.66 -5.04 4.48
C VAL A 104 6.62 -5.10 3.38
N LEU A 105 6.70 -4.21 2.39
CA LEU A 105 5.74 -4.18 1.28
C LEU A 105 5.83 -5.42 0.37
N ASN A 106 7.02 -5.98 0.14
CA ASN A 106 7.17 -7.25 -0.58
C ASN A 106 6.58 -8.41 0.22
N LYS A 107 6.82 -8.47 1.54
CA LYS A 107 6.23 -9.50 2.42
C LYS A 107 4.70 -9.46 2.36
N LEU A 108 4.12 -8.27 2.40
CA LEU A 108 2.67 -8.08 2.21
C LEU A 108 2.23 -8.59 0.83
N ARG A 109 2.89 -8.17 -0.24
CA ARG A 109 2.49 -8.50 -1.61
C ARG A 109 2.55 -10.00 -1.92
N ASP A 110 3.59 -10.66 -1.45
CA ASP A 110 3.92 -12.03 -1.87
C ASP A 110 3.34 -13.08 -0.91
N SER A 111 2.70 -12.67 0.19
CA SER A 111 2.10 -13.60 1.13
C SER A 111 0.78 -14.17 0.61
N LYS A 112 0.71 -15.50 0.56
CA LYS A 112 -0.49 -16.25 0.15
C LYS A 112 -1.45 -16.54 1.31
N ASP A 113 -0.96 -16.50 2.54
CA ASP A 113 -1.68 -16.96 3.74
C ASP A 113 -1.98 -15.84 4.75
N MET A 114 -1.67 -14.59 4.38
CA MET A 114 -1.87 -13.45 5.28
C MET A 114 -3.36 -13.17 5.48
N ASN A 115 -3.77 -13.06 6.75
CA ASN A 115 -5.15 -12.71 7.06
C ASN A 115 -5.37 -11.19 6.85
N ILE A 116 -6.63 -10.78 6.75
CA ILE A 116 -6.97 -9.39 6.42
C ILE A 116 -6.53 -8.38 7.51
N GLU A 117 -6.49 -8.78 8.78
CA GLU A 117 -6.01 -7.89 9.85
C GLU A 117 -4.50 -7.67 9.76
N GLN A 118 -3.73 -8.72 9.45
CA GLN A 118 -2.29 -8.61 9.22
C GLN A 118 -1.97 -7.67 8.05
N TYR A 119 -2.76 -7.71 6.97
CA TYR A 119 -2.63 -6.73 5.89
C TYR A 119 -2.83 -5.30 6.37
N ILE A 120 -3.82 -5.06 7.23
CA ILE A 120 -4.14 -3.74 7.77
C ILE A 120 -3.01 -3.25 8.69
N ASP A 121 -2.59 -4.08 9.65
CA ASP A 121 -1.57 -3.72 10.63
C ASP A 121 -0.21 -3.42 9.98
N GLU A 122 0.22 -4.27 9.04
CA GLU A 122 1.52 -4.10 8.38
C GLU A 122 1.50 -2.94 7.37
N THR A 123 0.36 -2.66 6.72
CA THR A 123 0.25 -1.45 5.88
C THR A 123 0.23 -0.17 6.71
N GLU A 124 -0.35 -0.18 7.91
CA GLU A 124 -0.30 0.95 8.84
C GLU A 124 1.13 1.24 9.30
N LYS A 125 1.88 0.21 9.72
CA LYS A 125 3.31 0.36 10.06
C LYS A 125 4.15 0.91 8.90
N ALA A 126 3.87 0.44 7.68
CA ALA A 126 4.56 0.91 6.48
C ALA A 126 4.20 2.37 6.14
N LEU A 127 2.96 2.80 6.40
CA LEU A 127 2.53 4.19 6.26
C LEU A 127 3.30 5.10 7.21
N ASP A 128 3.36 4.73 8.49
CA ASP A 128 4.08 5.53 9.50
C ASP A 128 5.57 5.62 9.18
N SER A 129 6.16 4.51 8.74
CA SER A 129 7.56 4.48 8.29
C SER A 129 7.84 5.39 7.09
N LEU A 130 6.93 5.43 6.11
CA LEU A 130 7.05 6.33 4.95
C LEU A 130 6.83 7.80 5.34
N ARG A 131 5.88 8.08 6.24
CA ARG A 131 5.62 9.44 6.73
C ARG A 131 6.82 9.99 7.49
N GLU A 132 7.43 9.19 8.36
CA GLU A 132 8.64 9.57 9.08
C GLU A 132 9.79 9.85 8.11
N LEU A 133 10.02 8.95 7.13
CA LEU A 133 11.02 9.17 6.08
C LEU A 133 10.77 10.49 5.33
N ASN A 134 9.53 10.76 4.96
CA ASN A 134 9.18 11.98 4.23
C ASN A 134 9.38 13.24 5.09
N SER A 135 9.00 13.19 6.36
CA SER A 135 9.21 14.31 7.31
C SER A 135 10.69 14.64 7.47
N VAL A 136 11.54 13.63 7.63
CA VAL A 136 12.99 13.83 7.74
C VAL A 136 13.56 14.40 6.43
N LEU A 137 13.15 13.89 5.28
CA LEU A 137 13.58 14.43 3.99
C LEU A 137 13.11 15.87 3.79
N ALA A 138 11.84 16.18 4.05
CA ALA A 138 11.30 17.54 3.96
C ALA A 138 12.08 18.51 4.86
N GLY A 139 12.40 18.12 6.09
CA GLY A 139 13.26 18.89 7.00
C GLY A 139 14.67 19.14 6.46
N ILE A 140 15.20 18.27 5.61
CA ILE A 140 16.53 18.48 4.99
C ILE A 140 16.46 19.31 3.71
N TYR A 141 15.33 19.26 2.98
CA TYR A 141 15.14 19.99 1.73
C TYR A 141 14.60 21.41 1.93
N ASN A 142 13.88 21.69 3.02
CA ASN A 142 13.32 23.02 3.33
C ASN A 142 14.33 23.98 3.99
N PHE A 143 15.51 23.51 4.40
CA PHE A 143 16.58 24.33 5.00
C PHE A 143 17.68 24.71 3.98
N LYS A 144 17.40 24.61 2.68
CA LYS A 144 18.27 25.07 1.58
C LYS A 144 17.51 25.98 0.64
#